data_AF-A0A3L9M8N8-F1
#
_entry.id   AF-A0A3L9M8N8-F1
#
_cell.length_a   1.000
_cell.length_b   1.000
_cell.length_c   1.000
_cell.angle_alpha   90.00
_cell.angle_beta   90.00
_cell.angle_gamma   90.00
#
_symmetry.space_group_name_H-M   'P 1'
#
loop_
_entity.id
_entity.type
_entity.pdbx_description
1 polymer ?
#
loop_
_entity_poly.entity_id
_entity_poly.type
_entity_poly.pdbx_seq_one_letter_code
_entity_poly.pdbx_strand_id
1 'polypeptide(L)'
;MKLKTKLKSKYFLIASIIVFAISLLLPLYINLNESLDKLINYGEIYGYQALLLGWMTFPYIDFFCWLANFTLLISWVFYRKQFANYLVSAGTVLAFLFGINHVTQLDFMEVHDYELNLFGYWFWIIAMLLQIVATKLYQKEKIILLNEE
;
A
#
# COMPACT_ATOMS: atom_id res chain seq x y z
N MET A 1 -14.70 -29.39 3.49
CA MET A 1 -14.13 -28.31 2.65
C MET A 1 -14.12 -26.94 3.32
N LYS A 2 -15.18 -26.56 4.07
CA LYS A 2 -15.39 -25.26 4.74
C LYS A 2 -14.26 -24.72 5.64
N LEU A 3 -13.59 -25.57 6.41
CA LEU A 3 -12.52 -25.14 7.33
C LEU A 3 -11.24 -24.71 6.58
N LYS A 4 -10.96 -25.33 5.44
CA LYS A 4 -9.70 -25.18 4.70
C LYS A 4 -9.61 -23.83 3.99
N THR A 5 -10.74 -23.26 3.57
CA THR A 5 -10.81 -21.93 2.92
C THR A 5 -10.73 -20.79 3.92
N LYS A 6 -11.45 -20.86 5.05
CA LYS A 6 -11.39 -19.84 6.12
C LYS A 6 -9.98 -19.66 6.69
N LEU A 7 -9.20 -20.73 6.67
CA LEU A 7 -7.79 -20.72 7.02
C LEU A 7 -6.94 -20.00 5.95
N LYS A 8 -7.24 -20.20 4.66
CA LYS A 8 -6.58 -19.51 3.54
C LYS A 8 -6.76 -18.00 3.61
N SER A 9 -7.98 -17.48 3.79
CA SER A 9 -8.21 -16.03 3.86
C SER A 9 -7.41 -15.36 4.97
N LYS A 10 -7.30 -16.03 6.14
CA LYS A 10 -6.43 -15.58 7.24
C LYS A 10 -4.95 -15.57 6.87
N TYR A 11 -4.45 -16.59 6.18
CA TYR A 11 -3.03 -16.62 5.76
C TYR A 11 -2.71 -15.49 4.79
N PHE A 12 -3.60 -15.18 3.85
CA PHE A 12 -3.41 -14.04 2.94
C PHE A 12 -3.42 -12.70 3.67
N LEU A 13 -4.29 -12.52 4.67
CA LEU A 13 -4.29 -11.34 5.53
C LEU A 13 -2.97 -11.20 6.32
N ILE A 14 -2.51 -12.29 6.95
CA ILE A 14 -1.25 -12.29 7.70
C ILE A 14 -0.07 -11.99 6.78
N ALA A 15 -0.02 -12.62 5.60
CA ALA A 15 1.00 -12.35 4.60
C ALA A 15 0.97 -10.87 4.17
N SER A 16 -0.21 -10.30 3.93
CA SER A 16 -0.37 -8.87 3.61
C SER A 16 0.26 -7.98 4.69
N ILE A 17 -0.01 -8.26 5.97
CA ILE A 17 0.54 -7.51 7.10
C ILE A 17 2.07 -7.61 7.16
N ILE A 18 2.61 -8.83 7.04
CA ILE A 18 4.07 -9.06 7.10
C ILE A 18 4.77 -8.34 5.94
N VAL A 19 4.24 -8.49 4.72
CA VAL A 19 4.80 -7.86 3.52
C VAL A 19 4.74 -6.33 3.64
N PHE A 20 3.66 -5.77 4.19
CA PHE A 20 3.60 -4.33 4.46
C PHE A 20 4.61 -3.90 5.52
N ALA A 21 4.77 -4.65 6.60
CA ALA A 21 5.78 -4.35 7.61
C ALA A 21 7.19 -4.34 7.01
N ILE A 22 7.50 -5.27 6.10
CA ILE A 22 8.76 -5.26 5.34
C ILE A 22 8.87 -3.98 4.50
N SER A 23 7.82 -3.56 3.79
CA SER A 23 7.86 -2.30 3.03
C SER A 23 8.16 -1.06 3.89
N LEU A 24 7.70 -1.05 5.15
CA LEU A 24 7.93 0.06 6.07
C LEU A 24 9.37 0.13 6.60
N LEU A 25 10.08 -1.00 6.63
CA LEU A 25 11.46 -1.11 7.09
C LEU A 25 12.48 -0.87 5.98
N LEU A 26 12.03 -0.75 4.73
CA LEU A 26 12.91 -0.49 3.60
C LEU A 26 13.19 1.01 3.48
N PRO A 27 14.43 1.37 3.08
CA PRO A 27 14.83 2.76 2.91
C PRO A 27 14.15 3.37 1.69
N LEU A 28 13.87 4.65 1.81
CA LEU A 28 13.34 5.58 0.82
C LEU A 28 14.33 6.75 0.76
N TYR A 29 14.85 7.04 -0.42
CA TYR A 29 15.80 8.13 -0.60
C TYR A 29 15.04 9.37 -1.08
N ILE A 30 15.19 10.47 -0.35
CA ILE A 30 14.64 11.77 -0.69
C ILE A 30 15.81 12.70 -1.02
N ASN A 31 15.75 13.35 -2.18
CA ASN A 31 16.57 14.45 -2.60
C ASN A 31 16.18 15.72 -1.84
N LEU A 32 17.07 16.19 -0.97
CA LEU A 32 16.82 17.32 -0.08
C LEU A 32 17.16 18.68 -0.72
N ASN A 33 17.35 18.76 -2.05
CA ASN A 33 17.92 19.95 -2.67
C ASN A 33 16.88 20.93 -3.26
N GLU A 34 16.67 22.03 -2.54
CA GLU A 34 16.49 23.34 -3.18
C GLU A 34 17.58 24.38 -2.81
N SER A 35 18.53 24.13 -1.89
CA SER A 35 19.42 25.25 -1.49
C SER A 35 20.88 25.05 -1.04
N LEU A 36 21.50 23.87 -0.94
CA LEU A 36 22.96 23.85 -0.71
C LEU A 36 23.65 22.52 -1.05
N ASP A 37 24.56 22.56 -2.03
CA ASP A 37 25.50 21.51 -2.47
C ASP A 37 24.93 20.23 -3.14
N LYS A 38 25.21 20.15 -4.45
CA LYS A 38 24.77 19.11 -5.40
C LYS A 38 25.60 17.82 -5.39
N LEU A 39 26.35 17.51 -4.33
CA LEU A 39 27.18 16.29 -4.30
C LEU A 39 26.93 15.36 -3.11
N ILE A 40 26.18 15.77 -2.08
CA ILE A 40 25.92 14.95 -0.89
C ILE A 40 24.55 15.34 -0.31
N ASN A 41 23.40 14.88 -0.84
CA ASN A 41 22.10 15.35 -0.29
C ASN A 41 20.90 14.41 -0.51
N TYR A 42 21.10 13.09 -0.46
CA TYR A 42 19.96 12.19 -0.25
C TYR A 42 19.79 11.96 1.25
N GLY A 43 18.66 12.42 1.79
CA GLY A 43 18.19 12.00 3.10
C GLY A 43 17.64 10.60 2.98
N GLU A 44 18.22 9.64 3.70
CA GLU A 44 17.62 8.33 3.87
C GLU A 44 16.50 8.45 4.91
N ILE A 45 15.27 8.19 4.49
CA ILE A 45 14.16 7.94 5.40
C ILE A 45 13.68 6.50 5.21
N TYR A 46 12.80 6.03 6.07
CA TYR A 46 12.20 4.70 6.00
C TYR A 46 10.70 4.80 5.70
N GLY A 47 10.12 3.72 5.17
CA GLY A 47 8.69 3.67 4.86
C GLY A 47 7.78 4.00 6.05
N TYR A 48 8.16 3.64 7.28
CA TYR A 48 7.39 4.03 8.47
C TYR A 48 7.37 5.56 8.71
N GLN A 49 8.44 6.27 8.34
CA GLN A 49 8.48 7.73 8.46
C GLN A 49 7.57 8.36 7.41
N ALA A 50 7.57 7.85 6.18
CA ALA A 50 6.63 8.27 5.13
C ALA A 50 5.16 8.00 5.53
N LEU A 51 4.88 6.88 6.21
CA LEU A 51 3.54 6.58 6.74
C LEU A 51 3.08 7.61 7.80
N LEU A 52 3.99 8.03 8.69
CA LEU A 52 3.69 8.98 9.77
C LEU A 52 3.58 10.43 9.30
N LEU A 53 4.39 10.82 8.31
CA LEU A 53 4.53 12.22 7.87
C LEU A 53 3.86 12.53 6.53
N GLY A 54 3.43 11.52 5.77
CA GLY A 54 2.88 11.71 4.42
C GLY A 54 1.55 12.48 4.31
N TRP A 55 0.93 12.86 5.42
CA TRP A 55 -0.20 13.80 5.40
C TRP A 55 0.26 15.25 5.14
N MET A 56 1.53 15.55 5.45
CA MET A 56 2.11 16.89 5.29
C MET A 56 2.42 17.24 3.83
N THR A 57 2.40 16.26 2.93
CA THR A 57 2.68 16.42 1.51
C THR A 57 1.42 16.73 0.70
N PHE A 58 0.32 17.18 1.33
CA PHE A 58 -0.85 17.63 0.59
C PHE A 58 -0.53 18.93 -0.18
N PRO A 59 -0.95 19.10 -1.45
CA PRO A 59 -1.80 18.21 -2.26
C PRO A 59 -1.04 17.31 -3.25
N TYR A 60 0.25 17.04 -3.03
CA TYR A 60 1.12 16.28 -3.94
C TYR A 60 0.74 14.79 -4.03
N ILE A 61 1.28 14.10 -5.04
CA ILE A 61 1.02 12.66 -5.23
C ILE A 61 1.36 11.82 -4.00
N ASP A 62 2.33 12.26 -3.20
CA ASP A 62 2.77 11.66 -1.95
C ASP A 62 1.62 11.57 -0.91
N PHE A 63 0.70 12.54 -0.92
CA PHE A 63 -0.49 12.50 -0.06
C PHE A 63 -1.43 11.34 -0.45
N PHE A 64 -1.57 11.06 -1.74
CA PHE A 64 -2.36 9.91 -2.20
C PHE A 64 -1.70 8.58 -1.85
N CYS A 65 -0.36 8.54 -1.80
CA CYS A 65 0.38 7.37 -1.30
C CYS A 65 0.13 7.16 0.19
N TRP A 66 0.18 8.24 0.96
CA TRP A 66 -0.19 8.23 2.37
C TRP A 66 -1.62 7.71 2.56
N LEU A 67 -2.59 8.24 1.82
CA LEU A 67 -3.98 7.80 1.88
C LEU A 67 -4.14 6.30 1.54
N ALA A 68 -3.40 5.83 0.54
CA ALA A 68 -3.40 4.43 0.14
C ALA A 68 -2.95 3.49 1.27
N ASN A 69 -2.00 3.90 2.12
CA ASN A 69 -1.66 3.15 3.34
C ASN A 69 -2.85 3.02 4.30
N PHE A 70 -3.58 4.10 4.58
CA PHE A 70 -4.73 4.06 5.49
C PHE A 70 -5.85 3.18 4.96
N THR A 71 -6.12 3.23 3.65
CA THR A 71 -7.12 2.33 3.06
C THR A 71 -6.74 0.85 3.22
N LEU A 72 -5.45 0.50 3.14
CA LEU A 72 -4.95 -0.84 3.42
C LEU A 72 -5.15 -1.21 4.90
N LEU A 73 -4.70 -0.36 5.83
CA LEU A 73 -4.82 -0.60 7.28
C LEU A 73 -6.29 -0.80 7.71
N ILE A 74 -7.18 0.08 7.26
CA ILE A 74 -8.61 0.00 7.54
C ILE A 74 -9.19 -1.28 6.93
N SER A 75 -8.77 -1.65 5.72
CA SER A 75 -9.23 -2.89 5.09
C SER A 75 -8.85 -4.13 5.89
N TRP A 76 -7.71 -4.16 6.60
CA TRP A 76 -7.33 -5.28 7.47
C TRP A 76 -8.30 -5.44 8.64
N VAL A 77 -8.61 -4.35 9.32
CA VAL A 77 -9.56 -4.35 10.44
C VAL A 77 -10.92 -4.85 9.99
N PHE A 78 -11.36 -4.41 8.81
CA PHE A 78 -12.67 -4.73 8.27
C PHE A 78 -12.66 -5.83 7.21
N TYR A 79 -11.63 -6.69 7.14
CA TYR A 79 -11.43 -7.63 6.01
C TYR A 79 -12.61 -8.59 5.78
N ARG A 80 -13.47 -8.77 6.78
CA ARG A 80 -14.70 -9.58 6.73
C ARG A 80 -15.92 -8.86 6.15
N LYS A 81 -15.81 -7.55 5.90
CA LYS A 81 -16.90 -6.70 5.40
C LYS A 81 -16.73 -6.50 3.90
N GLN A 82 -17.85 -6.32 3.19
CA GLN A 82 -17.84 -6.14 1.74
C GLN A 82 -17.04 -4.88 1.34
N PHE A 83 -17.19 -3.80 2.11
CA PHE A 83 -16.52 -2.53 1.81
C PHE A 83 -15.00 -2.57 1.91
N ALA A 84 -14.42 -3.52 2.65
CA ALA A 84 -12.97 -3.65 2.74
C ALA A 84 -12.32 -3.95 1.38
N ASN A 85 -13.02 -4.68 0.50
CA ASN A 85 -12.55 -4.91 -0.87
C ASN A 85 -12.53 -3.62 -1.69
N TYR A 86 -13.52 -2.74 -1.52
CA TYR A 86 -13.52 -1.42 -2.17
C TYR A 86 -12.40 -0.53 -1.65
N LEU A 87 -12.18 -0.50 -0.32
CA LEU A 87 -11.10 0.27 0.30
C LEU A 87 -9.73 -0.14 -0.23
N VAL A 88 -9.39 -1.43 -0.15
CA VAL A 88 -8.08 -1.90 -0.62
C VAL A 88 -7.92 -1.72 -2.13
N SER A 89 -8.99 -1.85 -2.91
CA SER A 89 -8.94 -1.61 -4.36
C SER A 89 -8.69 -0.14 -4.68
N ALA A 90 -9.35 0.77 -3.97
CA ALA A 90 -9.11 2.21 -4.11
C ALA A 90 -7.66 2.57 -3.74
N GLY A 91 -7.15 2.06 -2.61
CA GLY A 91 -5.75 2.21 -2.23
C GLY A 91 -4.78 1.67 -3.26
N THR A 92 -5.10 0.51 -3.84
CA THR A 92 -4.29 -0.12 -4.89
C THR A 92 -4.21 0.77 -6.12
N VAL A 93 -5.31 1.38 -6.55
CA VAL A 93 -5.32 2.33 -7.67
C VAL A 93 -4.44 3.54 -7.35
N LEU A 94 -4.54 4.12 -6.16
CA LEU A 94 -3.70 5.25 -5.75
C LEU A 94 -2.21 4.87 -5.74
N ALA A 95 -1.87 3.69 -5.23
CA ALA A 95 -0.51 3.17 -5.23
C ALA A 95 0.02 2.92 -6.66
N PHE A 96 -0.83 2.42 -7.57
CA PHE A 96 -0.45 2.28 -8.98
C PHE A 96 -0.29 3.62 -9.68
N LEU A 97 -1.12 4.63 -9.38
CA LEU A 97 -0.95 5.97 -9.94
C LEU A 97 0.42 6.55 -9.58
N PHE A 98 0.84 6.39 -8.32
CA PHE A 98 2.19 6.75 -7.89
C PHE A 98 3.28 6.00 -8.67
N GLY A 99 3.17 4.67 -8.76
CA GLY A 99 4.17 3.86 -9.47
C GLY A 99 4.24 4.18 -10.96
N ILE A 100 3.10 4.40 -11.62
CA ILE A 100 3.05 4.85 -13.01
C ILE A 100 3.75 6.19 -13.12
N ASN A 101 3.37 7.17 -12.30
CA ASN A 101 3.95 8.51 -12.36
C ASN A 101 5.47 8.49 -12.14
N HIS A 102 5.94 7.68 -11.19
CA HIS A 102 7.35 7.49 -10.89
C HIS A 102 8.12 6.81 -12.03
N VAL A 103 7.59 5.71 -12.60
CA VAL A 103 8.23 4.97 -13.69
C VAL A 103 8.26 5.74 -15.00
N THR A 104 7.20 6.50 -15.27
CA THR A 104 7.01 7.21 -16.55
C THR A 104 7.47 8.66 -16.50
N GLN A 105 7.79 9.18 -15.31
CA GLN A 105 8.19 10.58 -15.08
C GLN A 105 7.20 11.58 -15.70
N LEU A 106 5.90 11.26 -15.62
CA LEU A 106 4.85 12.07 -16.24
C LEU A 106 4.53 13.37 -15.48
N ASP A 107 5.01 13.49 -14.24
CA ASP A 107 4.81 14.66 -13.37
C ASP A 107 3.36 15.07 -13.17
N PHE A 108 2.48 14.07 -13.10
CA PHE A 108 1.10 14.28 -12.67
C PHE A 108 1.09 14.64 -11.18
N MET A 109 0.76 15.90 -10.87
CA MET A 109 0.65 16.45 -9.51
C MET A 109 1.98 16.46 -8.71
N GLU A 110 3.05 17.00 -9.32
CA GLU A 110 4.36 17.32 -8.71
C GLU A 110 4.83 16.29 -7.66
N VAL A 111 5.73 15.39 -8.04
CA VAL A 111 6.37 14.50 -7.05
C VAL A 111 7.55 15.23 -6.44
N HIS A 112 7.69 15.17 -5.12
CA HIS A 112 8.89 15.69 -4.49
C HIS A 112 10.16 14.93 -4.92
N ASP A 113 10.04 13.67 -5.36
CA ASP A 113 11.19 12.92 -5.88
C ASP A 113 10.91 11.73 -6.79
N TYR A 114 11.78 11.58 -7.79
CA TYR A 114 11.78 10.48 -8.76
C TYR A 114 12.84 9.41 -8.48
N GLU A 115 13.63 9.52 -7.40
CA GLU A 115 14.76 8.61 -7.14
C GLU A 115 14.56 7.65 -5.95
N LEU A 116 13.30 7.34 -5.65
CA LEU A 116 12.92 6.36 -4.64
C LEU A 116 13.25 4.93 -5.07
N ASN A 117 13.89 4.17 -4.18
CA ASN A 117 14.18 2.77 -4.40
C ASN A 117 12.86 1.95 -4.38
N LEU A 118 12.51 1.36 -5.52
CA LEU A 118 11.18 0.75 -5.73
C LEU A 118 10.94 -0.55 -4.95
N PHE A 119 11.93 -1.10 -4.24
CA PHE A 119 11.73 -2.35 -3.48
C PHE A 119 10.61 -2.20 -2.43
N GLY A 120 10.65 -1.14 -1.63
CA GLY A 120 9.59 -0.85 -0.65
C GLY A 120 8.21 -0.73 -1.32
N TYR A 121 8.17 -0.05 -2.46
CA TYR A 121 6.98 0.09 -3.29
C TYR A 121 6.41 -1.25 -3.78
N TRP A 122 7.26 -2.18 -4.24
CA TRP A 122 6.79 -3.49 -4.69
C TRP A 122 6.23 -4.34 -3.55
N PHE A 123 6.89 -4.35 -2.39
CA PHE A 123 6.34 -5.02 -1.21
C PHE A 123 5.00 -4.39 -0.81
N TRP A 124 4.89 -3.07 -0.86
CA TRP A 124 3.64 -2.37 -0.58
C TRP A 124 2.49 -2.78 -1.52
N ILE A 125 2.73 -2.83 -2.84
CA ILE A 125 1.75 -3.31 -3.82
C ILE A 125 1.37 -4.77 -3.56
N ILE A 126 2.36 -5.65 -3.31
CA ILE A 126 2.11 -7.06 -3.00
C ILE A 126 1.22 -7.19 -1.76
N ALA A 127 1.45 -6.37 -0.72
CA ALA A 127 0.62 -6.37 0.48
C ALA A 127 -0.84 -6.04 0.15
N MET A 128 -1.10 -5.06 -0.72
CA MET A 128 -2.46 -4.73 -1.15
C MET A 128 -3.12 -5.86 -1.95
N LEU A 129 -2.38 -6.49 -2.88
CA LEU A 129 -2.88 -7.61 -3.67
C LEU A 129 -3.22 -8.82 -2.79
N LEU A 130 -2.38 -9.14 -1.81
CA LEU A 130 -2.64 -10.20 -0.83
C LEU A 130 -3.93 -9.91 -0.04
N GLN A 131 -4.18 -8.65 0.31
CA GLN A 131 -5.38 -8.25 1.02
C GLN A 131 -6.64 -8.30 0.14
N ILE A 132 -6.55 -7.96 -1.15
CA ILE A 132 -7.63 -8.20 -2.12
C ILE A 132 -7.98 -9.69 -2.17
N VAL A 133 -6.98 -10.56 -2.22
CA VAL A 133 -7.20 -12.02 -2.22
C VAL A 133 -7.83 -12.47 -0.91
N ALA A 134 -7.36 -11.97 0.24
CA ALA A 134 -7.91 -12.29 1.55
C ALA A 134 -9.41 -11.94 1.66
N THR A 135 -9.78 -10.71 1.26
CA THR A 135 -11.17 -10.23 1.31
C THR A 135 -12.07 -10.99 0.34
N LYS A 136 -11.63 -11.24 -0.90
CA LYS A 136 -12.40 -12.01 -1.90
C LYS A 136 -12.62 -13.46 -1.48
N LEU A 137 -11.60 -14.13 -0.93
CA LEU A 137 -11.73 -15.49 -0.42
C LEU A 137 -12.76 -15.54 0.71
N TYR A 138 -12.71 -14.59 1.65
CA TYR A 138 -13.68 -14.51 2.74
C TYR A 138 -15.12 -14.27 2.23
N GLN A 139 -15.30 -13.37 1.27
CA GLN A 139 -16.63 -13.11 0.69
C GLN A 139 -17.19 -14.33 -0.04
N LYS A 140 -16.36 -15.02 -0.83
CA LYS A 140 -16.76 -16.27 -1.50
C LYS A 140 -17.21 -17.34 -0.50
N GLU A 141 -16.51 -17.47 0.62
CA GLU A 141 -16.91 -18.37 1.71
C GLU A 141 -18.28 -18.00 2.29
N LYS A 142 -18.50 -16.72 2.58
CA LYS A 142 -19.78 -16.24 3.14
C LYS A 142 -20.95 -16.59 2.22
N ILE A 143 -20.80 -16.44 0.90
CA ILE A 143 -21.84 -16.75 -0.08
C ILE A 143 -22.15 -18.25 -0.12
N ILE A 144 -21.12 -19.10 -0.13
CA ILE A 144 -21.31 -20.56 -0.15
C ILE A 144 -22.07 -21.03 1.09
N LEU A 145 -21.75 -20.46 2.27
CA LEU A 145 -22.44 -20.82 3.51
C LEU A 145 -23.92 -20.44 3.51
N LEU A 146 -24.27 -19.29 2.93
CA LEU A 146 -25.66 -18.83 2.83
C LEU A 146 -26.51 -19.63 1.83
N ASN A 147 -25.87 -20.31 0.87
CA ASN A 147 -26.57 -21.12 -0.15
C ASN A 147 -26.71 -22.59 0.25
N GLU A 148 -26.10 -23.02 1.36
CA GLU A 148 -26.17 -24.38 1.89
C GLU A 148 -27.08 -24.50 3.13
N GLU A 149 -27.70 -23.39 3.55
CA GLU A 149 -28.74 -23.30 4.60
C GLU A 149 -30.13 -23.21 3.95
#